data_AF-A0AA86PPC1-F1
#
_entry.id   AF-A0AA86PPC1-F1
#
_cell.length_a   1.000
_cell.length_b   1.000
_cell.length_c   1.000
_cell.angle_alpha   90.00
_cell.angle_beta   90.00
_cell.angle_gamma   90.00
#
_symmetry.space_group_name_H-M   'P 1'
#
loop_
_entity.id
_entity.type
_entity.pdbx_description
1 polymer ?
#
loop_
_entity_poly.entity_id
_entity_poly.type
_entity_poly.pdbx_seq_one_letter_code
_entity_poly.pdbx_strand_id
1 'polypeptide(L)'
;MRTNQRWTEVENHEFRRLFNRYPRDFALIAEKMNKSYNQVRSHYYNIQKRERDIKSNQNIAELKKSLDTDKLRQLAIATEPEHELIVFDLIY
;
A
#
# COMPACT_ATOMS: atom_id res chain seq x y z
N MET A 1 0.21 26.14 20.21
CA MET A 1 0.07 25.70 18.80
C MET A 1 1.23 24.78 18.46
N ARG A 2 0.99 23.50 18.11
CA ARG A 2 2.06 22.61 17.63
C ARG A 2 2.36 22.97 16.18
N THR A 3 3.39 23.78 15.96
CA THR A 3 3.95 24.02 14.64
C THR A 3 4.60 22.72 14.15
N ASN A 4 3.82 21.87 13.48
CA ASN A 4 4.34 20.74 12.71
C ASN A 4 5.16 21.31 11.56
N GLN A 5 6.43 21.63 11.82
CA GLN A 5 7.38 22.03 10.80
C GLN A 5 7.42 20.91 9.76
N ARG A 6 6.86 21.21 8.59
CA ARG A 6 6.65 20.25 7.51
C ARG A 6 8.01 19.91 6.92
N TRP A 7 8.37 18.63 6.91
CA TRP A 7 9.61 18.16 6.29
C TRP A 7 9.54 18.39 4.79
N THR A 8 10.50 19.13 4.25
CA THR A 8 10.61 19.38 2.81
C THR A 8 11.15 18.15 2.08
N GLU A 9 10.99 18.11 0.77
CA GLU A 9 11.53 17.01 -0.05
C GLU A 9 13.06 16.95 0.02
N VAL A 10 13.72 18.11 0.06
CA VAL A 10 15.18 18.21 0.22
C VAL A 10 15.61 17.64 1.58
N GLU A 11 14.92 18.00 2.66
CA GLU A 11 15.20 17.45 3.99
C GLU A 11 14.97 15.93 4.04
N ASN A 12 13.91 15.43 3.39
CA ASN A 12 13.65 13.99 3.32
C ASN A 12 14.76 13.25 2.57
N HIS A 13 15.23 13.83 1.46
CA HIS A 13 16.32 13.26 0.68
C HIS A 13 17.62 13.23 1.49
N GLU A 14 17.94 14.33 2.18
CA GLU A 14 19.10 14.41 3.07
C GLU A 14 19.00 13.43 4.24
N PHE A 15 17.84 13.34 4.89
CA PHE A 15 17.58 12.35 5.94
C PHE A 15 17.85 10.94 5.44
N ARG A 16 17.33 10.55 4.27
CA ARG A 16 17.57 9.22 3.67
C ARG A 16 19.05 8.98 3.39
N ARG A 17 19.75 9.96 2.81
CA ARG A 17 21.19 9.88 2.56
C ARG A 17 21.99 9.67 3.83
N LEU A 18 21.68 10.44 4.88
CA LEU A 18 22.35 10.33 6.18
C LEU A 18 21.99 9.02 6.89
N PHE A 19 20.74 8.59 6.84
CA PHE A 19 20.28 7.34 7.42
C PHE A 19 20.92 6.11 6.76
N ASN A 20 21.12 6.14 5.44
CA ASN A 20 21.84 5.08 4.73
C ASN A 20 23.32 5.02 5.11
N ARG A 21 23.92 6.15 5.50
CA ARG A 21 25.33 6.23 5.91
C ARG A 21 25.53 5.89 7.38
N TYR A 22 24.59 6.30 8.24
CA TYR A 22 24.62 6.14 9.69
C TYR A 22 23.29 5.54 10.17
N PRO A 23 23.06 4.23 9.93
CA PRO A 23 21.80 3.61 10.25
C PRO A 23 21.51 3.66 11.74
N ARG A 24 20.32 4.15 12.10
CA ARG A 24 19.81 4.27 13.48
C ARG A 24 20.59 5.19 14.43
N ASP A 25 21.61 5.90 13.96
CA ASP A 25 22.27 6.95 14.74
C ASP A 25 21.52 8.28 14.59
N PHE A 26 20.39 8.39 15.29
CA PHE A 26 19.55 9.58 15.21
C PHE A 26 20.20 10.82 15.83
N ALA A 27 21.17 10.66 16.73
CA ALA A 27 21.89 11.78 17.34
C ALA A 27 22.80 12.46 16.30
N LEU A 28 23.59 11.65 15.58
CA LEU A 28 24.46 12.14 14.52
C LEU A 28 23.68 12.72 13.33
N ILE A 29 22.54 12.10 12.98
CA ILE A 29 21.66 12.62 11.92
C ILE A 29 21.04 13.95 12.35
N ALA A 30 20.59 14.06 13.61
CA ALA A 30 20.03 15.29 14.15
C ALA A 30 21.03 16.45 14.13
N GLU A 31 22.27 16.19 14.53
CA GLU A 31 23.37 17.15 14.45
C GLU A 31 23.61 17.61 13.01
N LYS A 32 23.74 16.67 12.06
CA LYS A 32 23.99 16.97 10.64
C LYS A 32 22.85 17.71 9.95
N MET A 33 21.61 17.49 10.37
CA MET A 33 20.42 18.14 9.81
C MET A 33 20.03 19.43 10.54
N ASN A 34 20.78 19.82 11.59
CA ASN A 34 20.43 20.91 12.49
C ASN A 34 18.97 20.83 12.99
N LYS A 35 18.53 19.61 13.35
CA LYS A 35 17.20 19.31 13.89
C LYS A 35 17.34 18.68 15.26
N SER A 36 16.29 18.73 16.08
CA SER A 36 16.28 17.99 17.34
C SER A 36 16.23 16.48 17.12
N TYR A 37 16.84 15.73 18.02
CA TYR A 37 16.74 14.27 18.08
C TYR A 37 15.29 13.78 17.98
N ASN A 38 14.39 14.42 18.73
CA ASN A 38 12.97 14.05 18.77
C ASN A 38 12.27 14.28 17.42
N GLN A 39 12.63 15.33 16.67
CA GLN A 39 12.09 15.56 15.33
C GLN A 39 12.54 14.46 14.37
N VAL A 40 13.84 14.11 14.36
CA VAL A 40 14.41 13.06 13.50
C VAL A 40 13.81 11.70 13.82
N ARG A 41 13.75 11.35 15.12
CA ARG A 41 13.16 10.09 15.58
C ARG A 41 11.67 9.99 15.23
N SER A 42 10.91 11.06 15.46
CA SER A 42 9.48 11.09 15.10
C SER A 42 9.29 10.97 13.59
N HIS A 43 10.15 11.63 12.81
CA HIS A 43 10.11 11.56 11.36
C HIS A 43 10.33 10.13 10.85
N TYR A 44 11.33 9.42 11.39
CA TYR A 44 11.58 8.02 11.07
C TYR A 44 10.35 7.13 11.32
N TYR A 45 9.75 7.20 12.51
CA TYR A 45 8.58 6.37 12.81
C TYR A 45 7.35 6.74 11.98
N ASN A 46 7.19 8.02 11.62
CA ASN A 46 6.12 8.46 10.73
C ASN A 46 6.28 7.90 9.32
N ILE A 47 7.51 7.84 8.79
CA ILE A 47 7.81 7.17 7.51
C ILE A 47 7.43 5.69 7.61
N GLN A 48 7.91 4.99 8.63
CA GLN A 48 7.61 3.56 8.80
C GLN A 48 6.10 3.28 8.92
N LYS A 49 5.38 4.13 9.65
CA LYS A 49 3.93 4.02 9.76
C LYS A 49 3.27 4.20 8.39
N ARG A 50 3.63 5.25 7.65
CA ARG A 50 3.10 5.51 6.31
C ARG A 50 3.37 4.34 5.34
N GLU A 51 4.56 3.74 5.38
CA GLU A 51 4.88 2.58 4.53
C GLU A 51 4.03 1.37 4.86
N ARG A 52 3.77 1.10 6.15
CA ARG A 52 2.84 0.04 6.55
C ARG A 52 1.41 0.32 6.09
N ASP A 53 0.94 1.55 6.25
CA ASP A 53 -0.40 1.96 5.83
C ASP A 53 -0.57 1.83 4.31
N ILE A 54 0.44 2.21 3.52
CA ILE A 54 0.46 2.05 2.06
C ILE A 54 0.35 0.56 1.68
N LYS A 55 1.18 -0.30 2.27
CA LYS A 55 1.14 -1.74 2.01
C LYS A 55 -0.20 -2.35 2.38
N SER A 56 -0.75 -1.97 3.53
CA SER A 56 -2.08 -2.43 3.97
C SER A 56 -3.17 -2.01 2.98
N ASN A 57 -3.11 -0.78 2.47
CA ASN A 57 -4.08 -0.27 1.50
C ASN A 57 -3.97 -0.96 0.13
N GLN A 58 -2.75 -1.27 -0.31
CA GLN A 58 -2.50 -2.06 -1.52
C GLN A 58 -3.11 -3.47 -1.40
N ASN A 59 -2.85 -4.15 -0.27
CA ASN A 59 -3.42 -5.46 0.00
C ASN A 59 -4.97 -5.43 0.00
N ILE A 60 -5.57 -4.40 0.58
CA ILE A 60 -7.04 -4.24 0.59
C ILE A 60 -7.57 -4.04 -0.84
N ALA A 61 -6.89 -3.25 -1.66
CA ALA A 61 -7.30 -3.02 -3.06
C ALA A 61 -7.22 -4.30 -3.90
N GLU A 62 -6.17 -5.10 -3.70
CA GLU A 62 -5.99 -6.40 -4.36
C GLU A 62 -7.09 -7.40 -3.95
N LEU A 63 -7.39 -7.49 -2.65
CA LEU A 63 -8.47 -8.34 -2.13
C LEU A 63 -9.85 -7.94 -2.67
N LYS A 64 -10.13 -6.64 -2.81
CA LYS A 64 -11.38 -6.17 -3.42
C LYS A 64 -11.47 -6.57 -4.89
N LYS A 65 -10.38 -6.43 -5.63
CA LYS A 65 -10.33 -6.81 -7.05
C LYS A 65 -10.56 -8.31 -7.24
N SER A 66 -9.95 -9.16 -6.40
CA SER A 66 -10.16 -10.61 -6.49
C SER A 66 -11.61 -11.00 -6.14
N LEU A 67 -12.19 -10.38 -5.12
CA LEU A 67 -13.59 -10.58 -4.75
C LEU A 67 -14.55 -10.22 -5.88
N ASP A 68 -14.30 -9.10 -6.58
CA ASP A 68 -15.13 -8.69 -7.71
C ASP A 68 -15.00 -9.67 -8.89
N THR A 69 -13.80 -10.19 -9.16
CA THR A 69 -13.63 -11.24 -10.19
C THR A 69 -14.35 -12.55 -9.83
N ASP A 70 -14.38 -12.94 -8.55
CA ASP A 70 -15.07 -14.16 -8.12
C ASP A 70 -16.60 -14.00 -8.23
N LYS A 71 -17.14 -12.82 -7.91
CA LYS A 71 -18.57 -12.52 -8.12
C LYS A 71 -18.95 -12.63 -9.60
N LEU A 72 -18.12 -12.11 -10.50
CA LEU A 72 -18.36 -12.22 -11.94
C LEU A 72 -18.34 -13.68 -12.41
N ARG A 73 -17.43 -14.51 -11.88
CA ARG A 73 -17.41 -15.95 -12.17
C ARG A 73 -18.66 -16.67 -11.68
N GLN A 74 -19.11 -16.38 -10.46
CA GLN A 74 -20.33 -16.96 -9.91
C GLN A 74 -21.58 -16.57 -10.71
N LEU A 75 -21.67 -15.32 -11.16
CA LEU A 75 -22.74 -14.87 -12.05
C LEU A 75 -22.70 -15.60 -13.40
N ALA A 76 -21.52 -15.73 -14.02
CA ALA A 76 -21.39 -16.44 -15.30
C ALA A 76 -21.87 -17.90 -15.19
N ILE A 77 -21.50 -18.60 -14.11
CA ILE A 77 -21.96 -19.97 -13.84
C ILE A 77 -23.48 -20.01 -13.63
N ALA A 78 -24.04 -19.04 -12.89
CA ALA A 78 -25.48 -18.96 -12.65
C ALA A 78 -26.30 -18.56 -13.90
N THR A 79 -25.65 -18.09 -14.97
CA THR A 79 -26.30 -17.67 -16.22
C THR A 79 -26.18 -18.71 -17.34
N GLU A 80 -25.55 -19.87 -17.10
CA GLU A 80 -25.65 -21.01 -18.03
C GLU A 80 -26.90 -21.83 -17.68
N PRO A 81 -28.02 -21.70 -18.44
CA PRO A 81 -29.16 -22.57 -18.23
C PRO A 81 -28.81 -23.99 -18.66
N GLU A 82 -28.89 -24.90 -17.71
CA GLU A 82 -28.86 -26.33 -17.93
C GLU A 82 -30.08 -26.74 -18.78
N HIS A 83 -29.81 -27.22 -20.01
CA HIS A 83 -30.71 -27.96 -20.93
C HIS A 83 -31.90 -27.16 -21.54
N GLU A 84 -32.30 -27.30 -22.82
CA GLU A 84 -32.47 -28.50 -23.64
C GLU A 84 -32.15 -28.22 -25.13
N LEU A 85 -31.13 -28.89 -25.68
CA LEU A 85 -31.12 -29.22 -27.11
C LEU A 85 -31.96 -30.49 -27.26
N ILE A 86 -33.25 -30.32 -27.53
CA ILE A 86 -34.10 -31.40 -28.03
C ILE A 86 -33.54 -31.78 -29.40
N VAL A 87 -32.72 -32.82 -29.44
CA VAL A 87 -32.37 -33.53 -30.67
C VAL A 87 -33.65 -34.28 -31.06
N PHE A 88 -34.47 -33.66 -31.91
CA PHE A 88 -35.53 -34.39 -32.59
C PHE A 88 -34.87 -35.40 -33.52
N ASP A 89 -34.95 -36.67 -33.15
CA ASP A 89 -34.80 -37.80 -34.08
C ASP A 89 -35.82 -37.64 -35.21
N LEU A 90 -35.38 -37.06 -36.32
CA LEU A 90 -36.01 -37.24 -37.63
C LEU A 90 -35.38 -38.49 -38.26
N ILE A 91 -35.82 -39.64 -37.76
CA ILE A 91 -35.71 -40.91 -38.49
C ILE A 91 -36.77 -40.88 -39.60
N TYR A 92 -36.29 -41.21 -40.81
CA TYR A 92 -36.96 -41.29 -42.12
C TYR A 92 -38.34 -41.95 -42.11
#